data_AF-A0A8B8NPH9-F1
#
_entry.id   AF-A0A8B8NPH9-F1
#
_cell.length_a   1.000
_cell.length_b   1.000
_cell.length_c   1.000
_cell.angle_alpha   90.00
_cell.angle_beta   90.00
_cell.angle_gamma   90.00
#
_symmetry.space_group_name_H-M   'P 1'
#
loop_
_entity.id
_entity.type
_entity.pdbx_description
1 polymer ?
#
loop_
_entity_poly.entity_id
_entity_poly.type
_entity_poly.pdbx_seq_one_letter_code
_entity_poly.pdbx_strand_id
1 'polypeptide(L)'
;MATESSEGEEEGKITGGNLVLALDDDLREMGKKAVWSVSSCKTGNGVSSLRDDNLDTYWQSDGAQPHLVNVQFQKKVRLQMVALYVDFKLDESYTPSKISIRAGDGFHNLKEIKTVELVKPAGWIPISLSGNDPRETFVNTFMLQIAVLSNHLNGRDTHVRQIKVYGPRPNPFPHQPFQFTSTEFITYSCVR
;
A
#
# COMPACT_ATOMS: atom_id res chain seq x y z
N MET A 1 -0.99 -0.04 -45.14
CA MET A 1 -0.36 -0.89 -44.11
C MET A 1 -0.74 -0.30 -42.78
N ALA A 2 -1.33 -1.14 -41.91
CA ALA A 2 -1.98 -0.72 -40.68
C ALA A 2 -1.00 -0.08 -39.70
N THR A 3 -1.40 1.06 -39.16
CA THR A 3 -0.90 1.63 -37.92
C THR A 3 -1.30 0.71 -36.77
N GLU A 4 -0.35 -0.02 -36.19
CA GLU A 4 -0.58 -0.71 -34.92
C GLU A 4 -0.44 0.31 -33.78
N SER A 5 -1.56 0.50 -33.10
CA SER A 5 -1.80 1.34 -31.94
C SER A 5 -1.09 0.77 -30.71
N SER A 6 -0.15 1.55 -30.15
CA SER A 6 0.54 1.28 -28.87
C SER A 6 -0.26 1.80 -27.67
N GLU A 7 -1.55 1.45 -27.59
CA GLU A 7 -2.43 1.86 -26.49
C GLU A 7 -2.59 0.69 -25.51
N GLY A 8 -1.61 0.50 -24.63
CA GLY A 8 -1.68 -0.56 -23.61
C GLY A 8 -0.66 -0.50 -22.46
N GLU A 9 0.34 0.39 -22.49
CA GLU A 9 1.47 0.36 -21.53
C GLU A 9 1.44 1.44 -20.43
N GLU A 10 0.47 2.37 -20.42
CA GLU A 10 0.49 3.48 -19.44
C GLU A 10 -0.24 3.21 -18.11
N GLU A 11 -1.09 2.19 -18.00
CA GLU A 11 -1.97 1.98 -16.81
C GLU A 11 -1.27 1.54 -15.50
N GLY A 12 0.07 1.41 -15.50
CA GLY A 12 0.84 0.91 -14.36
C GLY A 12 2.00 1.80 -13.91
N LYS A 13 2.31 2.88 -14.64
CA LYS A 13 3.55 3.64 -14.44
C LYS A 13 3.32 4.86 -13.56
N ILE A 14 3.99 4.91 -12.42
CA ILE A 14 3.91 6.03 -11.48
C ILE A 14 5.23 6.79 -11.50
N THR A 15 5.17 8.08 -11.82
CA THR A 15 6.30 9.01 -11.83
C THR A 15 6.19 9.99 -10.66
N GLY A 16 7.31 10.27 -9.98
CA GLY A 16 7.33 11.18 -8.84
C GLY A 16 6.71 10.59 -7.57
N GLY A 17 6.19 11.45 -6.69
CA GLY A 17 5.54 11.09 -5.44
C GLY A 17 5.09 12.35 -4.70
N ASN A 18 4.21 12.19 -3.71
CA ASN A 18 3.69 13.32 -2.93
C ASN A 18 4.49 13.49 -1.63
N LEU A 19 4.88 14.72 -1.30
CA LEU A 19 5.51 15.00 0.00
C LEU A 19 4.55 14.76 1.18
N VAL A 20 3.26 15.00 0.94
CA VAL A 20 2.18 14.80 1.91
C VAL A 20 1.19 13.78 1.34
N LEU A 21 0.81 12.81 2.16
CA LEU A 21 -0.21 11.84 1.80
C LEU A 21 -1.61 12.48 1.97
N ALA A 22 -2.13 13.07 0.90
CA ALA A 22 -3.51 13.55 0.86
C ALA A 22 -4.47 12.36 0.73
N LEU A 23 -5.37 12.20 1.68
CA LEU A 23 -6.33 11.10 1.75
C LEU A 23 -7.74 11.64 1.88
N ASP A 24 -8.70 10.85 1.41
CA ASP A 24 -10.11 11.07 1.70
C ASP A 24 -10.37 10.89 3.20
N ASP A 25 -11.18 11.78 3.79
CA ASP A 25 -11.58 11.74 5.20
C ASP A 25 -12.32 10.43 5.54
N ASP A 26 -12.95 9.81 4.54
CA ASP A 26 -13.65 8.53 4.66
C ASP A 26 -12.71 7.32 4.79
N LEU A 27 -11.39 7.52 4.74
CA LEU A 27 -10.41 6.45 4.93
C LEU A 27 -9.83 6.44 6.34
N ARG A 28 -9.42 5.25 6.77
CA ARG A 28 -8.73 5.00 8.03
C ARG A 28 -7.52 4.11 7.82
N GLU A 29 -6.42 4.44 8.50
CA GLU A 29 -5.23 3.59 8.55
C GLU A 29 -5.53 2.29 9.33
N MET A 30 -5.24 1.16 8.70
CA MET A 30 -5.58 -0.19 9.17
C MET A 30 -4.37 -1.00 9.61
N GLY A 31 -3.14 -0.54 9.36
CA GLY A 31 -1.93 -1.30 9.63
C GLY A 31 -1.73 -1.67 11.10
N LYS A 32 -2.24 -0.88 12.06
CA LYS A 32 -2.22 -1.24 13.50
C LYS A 32 -3.06 -2.48 13.85
N LYS A 33 -3.98 -2.90 12.97
CA LYS A 33 -4.83 -4.09 13.17
C LYS A 33 -4.25 -5.36 12.53
N ALA A 34 -3.08 -5.25 11.91
CA ALA A 34 -2.42 -6.33 11.20
C ALA A 34 -1.15 -6.78 11.90
N VAL A 35 -0.78 -8.04 11.68
CA VAL A 35 0.54 -8.58 11.93
C VAL A 35 1.36 -8.40 10.65
N TRP A 36 2.55 -7.83 10.80
CA TRP A 36 3.46 -7.54 9.70
C TRP A 36 4.67 -8.48 9.74
N SER A 37 5.10 -8.95 8.58
CA SER A 37 6.34 -9.72 8.42
C SER A 37 7.00 -9.35 7.10
N VAL A 38 8.32 -9.53 7.03
CA VAL A 38 9.11 -9.34 5.81
C VAL A 38 9.82 -10.63 5.43
N SER A 39 10.13 -10.82 4.15
CA SER A 39 10.87 -11.99 3.66
C SER A 39 12.28 -12.10 4.27
N SER A 40 12.94 -10.97 4.43
CA SER A 40 14.27 -10.84 5.03
C SER A 40 14.47 -9.43 5.56
N CYS A 41 15.43 -9.24 6.44
CA CYS A 41 15.87 -7.91 6.85
C CYS A 41 17.31 -7.94 7.35
N LYS A 42 18.02 -6.83 7.10
CA LYS A 42 19.28 -6.56 7.77
C LYS A 42 19.03 -6.26 9.24
N THR A 43 19.97 -6.64 10.11
CA THR A 43 19.86 -6.40 11.56
C THR A 43 19.61 -4.92 11.86
N GLY A 44 18.53 -4.61 12.57
CA GLY A 44 18.13 -3.23 12.93
C GLY A 44 17.18 -2.56 11.95
N ASN A 45 17.03 -3.09 10.73
CA ASN A 45 16.27 -2.45 9.64
C ASN A 45 15.12 -3.36 9.21
N GLY A 46 14.26 -3.73 10.16
CA GLY A 46 13.18 -4.70 9.98
C GLY A 46 11.79 -4.07 9.85
N VAL A 47 10.76 -4.84 10.21
CA VAL A 47 9.35 -4.45 10.15
C VAL A 47 9.06 -3.16 10.93
N SER A 48 9.74 -2.93 12.05
CA SER A 48 9.53 -1.73 12.89
C SER A 48 9.72 -0.44 12.11
N SER A 49 10.74 -0.39 11.25
CA SER A 49 11.07 0.79 10.44
C SER A 49 10.04 1.08 9.36
N LEU A 50 9.20 0.11 8.98
CA LEU A 50 8.12 0.34 8.01
C LEU A 50 6.91 1.08 8.62
N ARG A 51 6.87 1.22 9.95
CA ARG A 51 5.66 1.51 10.74
C ARG A 51 5.89 2.53 11.87
N ASP A 52 7.08 3.07 12.00
CA ASP A 52 7.51 3.98 13.07
C ASP A 52 7.18 5.46 12.81
N ASP A 53 6.49 5.78 11.71
CA ASP A 53 6.20 7.14 11.26
C ASP A 53 7.45 8.04 11.10
N ASN A 54 8.64 7.46 10.92
CA ASN A 54 9.88 8.16 10.64
C ASN A 54 10.31 7.92 9.18
N LEU A 55 10.72 8.98 8.48
CA LEU A 55 11.15 8.90 7.08
C LEU A 55 12.67 8.72 6.93
N ASP A 56 13.43 8.89 8.01
CA ASP A 56 14.88 8.69 8.03
C ASP A 56 15.25 7.21 8.21
N THR A 57 14.36 6.43 8.82
CA THR A 57 14.48 4.98 8.99
C THR A 57 13.90 4.23 7.80
N TYR A 58 14.34 2.98 7.61
CA TYR A 58 13.88 2.14 6.51
C TYR A 58 14.03 0.67 6.84
N TRP A 59 13.13 -0.14 6.28
CA TRP A 59 13.40 -1.56 6.11
C TRP A 59 14.44 -1.73 5.01
N GLN A 60 15.45 -2.55 5.28
CA GLN A 60 16.41 -3.01 4.29
C GLN A 60 16.30 -4.52 4.16
N SER A 61 15.92 -5.00 2.98
CA SER A 61 15.94 -6.44 2.72
C SER A 61 17.37 -6.99 2.69
N ASP A 62 17.50 -8.30 2.89
CA ASP A 62 18.79 -9.01 2.84
C ASP A 62 18.55 -10.45 2.37
N GLY A 63 18.25 -10.60 1.08
CA GLY A 63 17.79 -11.89 0.54
C GLY A 63 17.64 -11.94 -0.97
N ALA A 64 17.04 -13.01 -1.46
CA ALA A 64 16.71 -13.14 -2.88
C ALA A 64 15.40 -12.41 -3.20
N GLN A 65 15.33 -11.79 -4.38
CA GLN A 65 14.09 -11.25 -4.92
C GLN A 65 13.10 -12.38 -5.25
N PRO A 66 11.77 -12.13 -5.18
CA PRO A 66 11.15 -10.87 -4.77
C PRO A 66 11.21 -10.63 -3.25
N HIS A 67 11.38 -9.37 -2.84
CA HIS A 67 11.33 -8.99 -1.43
C HIS A 67 9.88 -8.76 -1.01
N LEU A 68 9.44 -9.40 0.08
CA LEU A 68 8.03 -9.45 0.44
C LEU A 68 7.76 -8.71 1.74
N VAL A 69 6.69 -7.94 1.79
CA VAL A 69 6.04 -7.45 3.01
C VAL A 69 4.66 -8.08 3.08
N ASN A 70 4.38 -8.83 4.14
CA ASN A 70 3.08 -9.47 4.36
C ASN A 70 2.33 -8.76 5.49
N VAL A 71 1.07 -8.44 5.24
CA VAL A 71 0.15 -7.76 6.15
C VAL A 71 -1.05 -8.67 6.39
N GLN A 72 -1.09 -9.31 7.55
CA GLN A 72 -2.11 -10.31 7.90
C GLN A 72 -3.07 -9.76 8.95
N PHE A 73 -4.38 -9.86 8.69
CA PHE A 73 -5.44 -9.41 9.57
C PHE A 73 -6.14 -10.61 10.21
N GLN A 74 -6.48 -10.49 11.51
CA GLN A 74 -7.20 -11.55 12.24
C GLN A 74 -8.64 -11.77 11.72
N LYS A 75 -9.24 -10.75 11.11
CA LYS A 75 -10.58 -10.78 10.52
C LYS A 75 -10.51 -10.28 9.09
N LYS A 76 -11.45 -10.70 8.24
CA LYS A 76 -11.56 -10.18 6.86
C LYS A 76 -11.77 -8.68 6.91
N VAL A 77 -10.91 -7.92 6.25
CA VAL A 77 -10.97 -6.46 6.18
C VAL A 77 -11.28 -6.00 4.77
N ARG A 78 -11.80 -4.77 4.68
CA ARG A 78 -11.94 -4.01 3.43
C ARG A 78 -10.75 -3.07 3.31
N LEU A 79 -10.01 -3.17 2.22
CA LEU A 79 -8.89 -2.29 1.90
C LEU A 79 -9.16 -1.58 0.59
N GLN A 80 -8.72 -0.33 0.48
CA GLN A 80 -8.87 0.47 -0.73
C GLN A 80 -7.53 0.95 -1.29
N MET A 81 -6.53 1.16 -0.42
CA MET A 81 -5.26 1.75 -0.83
C MET A 81 -4.12 1.23 0.04
N VAL A 82 -2.95 1.09 -0.56
CA VAL A 82 -1.66 0.99 0.14
C VAL A 82 -0.80 2.18 -0.26
N ALA A 83 -0.16 2.83 0.70
CA ALA A 83 0.76 3.94 0.46
C ALA A 83 2.15 3.55 0.93
N LEU A 84 3.15 3.69 0.06
CA LEU A 84 4.55 3.46 0.38
C LEU A 84 5.31 4.78 0.33
N TYR A 85 6.27 4.98 1.22
CA TYR A 85 7.24 6.06 1.10
C TYR A 85 8.58 5.51 0.58
N VAL A 86 8.99 5.99 -0.59
CA VAL A 86 10.24 5.62 -1.26
C VAL A 86 10.85 6.87 -1.91
N ASP A 87 12.18 6.99 -1.92
CA ASP A 87 12.86 8.14 -2.50
C ASP A 87 14.10 7.73 -3.29
N PHE A 88 14.03 7.90 -4.61
CA PHE A 88 15.11 7.55 -5.52
C PHE A 88 16.41 8.34 -5.28
N LYS A 89 16.32 9.59 -4.84
CA LYS A 89 17.51 10.42 -4.60
C LYS A 89 18.24 9.98 -3.34
N LEU A 90 17.52 9.47 -2.34
CA LEU A 90 18.11 8.99 -1.09
C LEU A 90 18.61 7.55 -1.19
N ASP A 91 17.88 6.69 -1.92
CA ASP A 91 18.08 5.25 -1.89
C ASP A 91 18.72 4.68 -3.18
N GLU A 92 18.77 5.46 -4.27
CA GLU A 92 19.40 5.07 -5.56
C GLU A 92 18.99 3.66 -6.02
N SER A 93 19.94 2.70 -6.00
CA SER A 93 19.71 1.30 -6.41
C SER A 93 18.83 0.50 -5.45
N TYR A 94 18.67 0.92 -4.19
CA TYR A 94 17.76 0.27 -3.24
C TYR A 94 16.29 0.64 -3.48
N THR A 95 16.01 1.57 -4.38
CA THR A 95 14.64 2.05 -4.65
C THR A 95 13.84 1.03 -5.45
N PRO A 96 12.67 0.55 -4.97
CA PRO A 96 11.79 -0.30 -5.77
C PRO A 96 11.49 0.30 -7.15
N SER A 97 11.58 -0.51 -8.21
CA SER A 97 11.19 -0.12 -9.57
C SER A 97 9.92 -0.82 -10.04
N LYS A 98 9.64 -2.03 -9.52
CA LYS A 98 8.40 -2.76 -9.85
C LYS A 98 7.85 -3.42 -8.61
N ILE A 99 6.58 -3.16 -8.32
CA ILE A 99 5.87 -3.68 -7.16
C ILE A 99 4.62 -4.41 -7.62
N SER A 100 4.41 -5.61 -7.10
CA SER A 100 3.18 -6.40 -7.24
C SER A 100 2.44 -6.41 -5.91
N ILE A 101 1.16 -6.06 -5.93
CA ILE A 101 0.25 -6.13 -4.80
C ILE A 101 -0.64 -7.36 -4.99
N ARG A 102 -0.69 -8.19 -3.94
CA ARG A 102 -1.42 -9.44 -3.93
C ARG A 102 -2.35 -9.50 -2.73
N ALA A 103 -3.51 -10.09 -2.90
CA ALA A 103 -4.49 -10.26 -1.84
C ALA A 103 -5.01 -11.71 -1.80
N GLY A 104 -5.34 -12.20 -0.61
CA GLY A 104 -5.87 -13.54 -0.41
C GLY A 104 -6.40 -13.77 1.00
N ASP A 105 -6.62 -15.03 1.36
CA ASP A 105 -6.97 -15.43 2.72
C ASP A 105 -5.74 -15.93 3.51
N GLY A 106 -4.64 -16.25 2.83
CA GLY A 106 -3.36 -16.67 3.41
C GLY A 106 -2.29 -16.90 2.33
N PHE A 107 -1.10 -17.37 2.72
CA PHE A 107 0.06 -17.48 1.82
C PHE A 107 -0.17 -18.35 0.58
N HIS A 108 -1.04 -19.35 0.65
CA HIS A 108 -1.25 -20.32 -0.43
C HIS A 108 -2.28 -19.87 -1.49
N ASN A 109 -3.03 -18.79 -1.24
CA ASN A 109 -4.11 -18.36 -2.14
C ASN A 109 -4.03 -16.87 -2.51
N LEU A 110 -2.84 -16.27 -2.36
CA LEU A 110 -2.59 -14.91 -2.82
C LEU A 110 -2.76 -14.81 -4.33
N LYS A 111 -3.54 -13.84 -4.78
CA LYS A 111 -3.68 -13.48 -6.19
C LYS A 111 -3.14 -12.08 -6.41
N GLU A 112 -2.38 -11.88 -7.48
CA GLU A 112 -1.98 -10.55 -7.90
C GLU A 112 -3.20 -9.74 -8.34
N ILE A 113 -3.37 -8.56 -7.73
CA ILE A 113 -4.48 -7.66 -8.00
C ILE A 113 -4.03 -6.39 -8.71
N LYS A 114 -2.77 -5.97 -8.52
CA LYS A 114 -2.22 -4.78 -9.15
C LYS A 114 -0.71 -4.90 -9.26
N THR A 115 -0.15 -4.52 -10.40
CA THR A 115 1.28 -4.35 -10.58
C THR A 115 1.55 -2.92 -11.00
N VAL A 116 2.54 -2.29 -10.38
CA VAL A 116 2.94 -0.91 -10.65
C VAL A 116 4.43 -0.83 -10.93
N GLU A 117 4.80 0.05 -11.85
CA GLU A 117 6.18 0.40 -12.16
C GLU A 117 6.45 1.81 -11.66
N LEU A 118 7.47 1.95 -10.82
CA LEU A 118 7.87 3.23 -10.24
C LEU A 118 9.07 3.76 -11.03
N VAL A 119 9.00 5.00 -11.49
CA VAL A 119 10.10 5.64 -12.21
C VAL A 119 10.63 6.81 -11.42
N LYS A 120 11.80 6.60 -10.81
CA LYS A 120 12.49 7.57 -9.93
C LYS A 120 11.50 8.22 -8.93
N PRO A 121 10.77 7.42 -8.14
CA PRO A 121 9.76 7.95 -7.22
C PRO A 121 10.41 8.82 -6.14
N ALA A 122 9.67 9.78 -5.61
CA ALA A 122 10.13 10.66 -4.54
C ALA A 122 8.97 11.04 -3.62
N GLY A 123 8.85 10.34 -2.49
CA GLY A 123 7.84 10.59 -1.46
C GLY A 123 6.80 9.48 -1.35
N TRP A 124 5.58 9.87 -0.96
CA TRP A 124 4.44 8.96 -0.82
C TRP A 124 3.88 8.55 -2.19
N ILE A 125 3.78 7.23 -2.37
CA ILE A 125 3.21 6.56 -3.54
C ILE A 125 1.92 5.86 -3.10
N PRO A 126 0.75 6.51 -3.25
CA PRO A 126 -0.53 5.85 -3.05
C PRO A 126 -0.83 4.91 -4.22
N ILE A 127 -1.07 3.63 -3.92
CA ILE A 127 -1.46 2.61 -4.89
C ILE A 127 -2.90 2.21 -4.56
N SER A 128 -3.83 2.52 -5.47
CA SER A 128 -5.21 2.05 -5.36
C SER A 128 -5.26 0.54 -5.51
N LEU A 129 -6.04 -0.10 -4.63
CA LEU A 129 -6.36 -1.52 -4.67
C LEU A 129 -7.68 -1.78 -5.41
N SER A 130 -8.41 -0.72 -5.78
CA SER A 130 -9.68 -0.82 -6.48
C SER A 130 -9.50 -1.45 -7.87
N GLY A 131 -10.46 -2.26 -8.27
CA GLY A 131 -10.57 -2.74 -9.65
C GLY A 131 -11.09 -1.65 -10.61
N ASN A 132 -11.35 -2.05 -11.85
CA ASN A 132 -11.85 -1.15 -12.90
C ASN A 132 -13.37 -0.90 -12.78
N ASP A 133 -14.10 -1.77 -12.08
CA ASP A 133 -15.54 -1.59 -11.81
C ASP A 133 -15.74 -0.82 -10.48
N PRO A 134 -16.61 0.20 -10.42
CA PRO A 134 -17.01 0.86 -9.17
C PRO A 134 -17.44 -0.09 -8.04
N ARG A 135 -17.97 -1.28 -8.37
CA ARG A 135 -18.32 -2.33 -7.40
C ARG A 135 -17.10 -2.94 -6.73
N GLU A 136 -15.93 -2.84 -7.36
CA GLU A 136 -14.63 -3.31 -6.89
C GLU A 136 -13.82 -2.18 -6.23
N THR A 137 -14.50 -1.16 -5.69
CA THR A 137 -13.84 -0.09 -4.91
C THR A 137 -12.99 -0.63 -3.75
N PHE A 138 -13.36 -1.77 -3.17
CA PHE A 138 -12.67 -2.36 -2.03
C PHE A 138 -12.27 -3.80 -2.26
N VAL A 139 -11.05 -4.14 -1.84
CA VAL A 139 -10.57 -5.51 -1.75
C VAL A 139 -10.91 -6.09 -0.38
N ASN A 140 -11.66 -7.19 -0.37
CA ASN A 140 -11.99 -7.95 0.84
C ASN A 140 -10.95 -9.06 1.05
N THR A 141 -10.11 -8.95 2.08
CA THR A 141 -8.96 -9.86 2.24
C THR A 141 -8.61 -10.11 3.72
N PHE A 142 -8.02 -11.26 4.02
CA PHE A 142 -7.32 -11.47 5.31
C PHE A 142 -5.83 -11.17 5.20
N MET A 143 -5.25 -11.19 4.00
CA MET A 143 -3.82 -11.03 3.80
C MET A 143 -3.52 -10.20 2.55
N LEU A 144 -2.81 -9.09 2.74
CA LEU A 144 -2.19 -8.31 1.67
C LEU A 144 -0.69 -8.65 1.63
N GLN A 145 -0.14 -8.89 0.44
CA GLN A 145 1.30 -9.05 0.23
C GLN A 145 1.78 -8.01 -0.78
N ILE A 146 2.81 -7.28 -0.40
CA ILE A 146 3.50 -6.31 -1.24
C ILE A 146 4.82 -6.97 -1.65
N ALA A 147 5.00 -7.21 -2.93
CA ALA A 147 6.16 -7.87 -3.49
C ALA A 147 6.98 -6.86 -4.31
N VAL A 148 8.17 -6.51 -3.84
CA VAL A 148 9.15 -5.76 -4.64
C VAL A 148 9.81 -6.76 -5.59
N LEU A 149 9.41 -6.69 -6.86
CA LEU A 149 9.86 -7.61 -7.90
C LEU A 149 11.23 -7.22 -8.44
N SER A 150 11.52 -5.92 -8.51
CA SER A 150 12.80 -5.38 -8.97
C SER A 150 13.05 -4.00 -8.35
N ASN A 151 14.33 -3.62 -8.29
CA ASN A 151 14.76 -2.28 -7.90
C ASN A 151 15.33 -1.51 -9.10
N HIS A 152 15.53 -0.20 -8.93
CA HIS A 152 16.25 0.61 -9.89
C HIS A 152 17.71 0.19 -9.98
N LEU A 153 18.36 0.47 -11.12
CA LEU A 153 19.78 0.21 -11.35
C LEU A 153 20.19 -1.26 -11.08
N ASN A 154 19.25 -2.21 -11.20
CA ASN A 154 19.43 -3.62 -10.86
C ASN A 154 19.91 -3.86 -9.41
N GLY A 155 19.50 -2.99 -8.46
CA GLY A 155 19.85 -3.17 -7.06
C GLY A 155 19.32 -4.48 -6.49
N ARG A 156 20.16 -5.13 -5.68
CA ARG A 156 19.86 -6.45 -5.08
C ARG A 156 18.81 -6.35 -3.99
N ASP A 157 19.06 -5.50 -2.99
CA ASP A 157 18.20 -5.30 -1.83
C ASP A 157 17.35 -4.04 -1.98
N THR A 158 16.33 -3.87 -1.14
CA THR A 158 15.36 -2.77 -1.25
C THR A 158 15.26 -1.96 0.03
N HIS A 159 15.05 -0.65 -0.12
CA HIS A 159 14.70 0.27 0.96
C HIS A 159 13.24 0.70 0.83
N VAL A 160 12.47 0.51 1.90
CA VAL A 160 11.15 1.12 2.04
C VAL A 160 11.11 1.79 3.40
N ARG A 161 10.80 3.10 3.40
CA ARG A 161 10.86 3.95 4.60
C ARG A 161 9.59 3.91 5.41
N GLN A 162 8.44 3.73 4.76
CA GLN A 162 7.16 3.67 5.45
C GLN A 162 6.11 2.97 4.60
N ILE A 163 5.19 2.23 5.23
CA ILE A 163 4.01 1.67 4.56
C ILE A 163 2.77 1.94 5.40
N LYS A 164 1.73 2.45 4.76
CA LYS A 164 0.40 2.64 5.36
C LYS A 164 -0.65 1.91 4.52
N VAL A 165 -1.61 1.27 5.17
CA VAL A 165 -2.68 0.53 4.50
C VAL A 165 -4.01 1.13 4.93
N TYR A 166 -4.87 1.44 3.97
CA TYR A 166 -6.11 2.16 4.20
C TYR A 166 -7.32 1.33 3.82
N GLY A 167 -8.33 1.40 4.67
CA GLY A 167 -9.66 0.87 4.44
C GLY A 167 -10.73 1.91 4.76
N PRO A 168 -12.02 1.60 4.52
CA PRO A 168 -13.10 2.52 4.81
C PRO A 168 -13.19 2.78 6.31
N ARG A 169 -13.45 4.03 6.67
CA ARG A 169 -13.81 4.41 8.04
C ARG A 169 -15.13 3.71 8.39
N PRO A 170 -15.16 2.89 9.45
CA PRO A 170 -16.41 2.26 9.88
C PRO A 170 -17.44 3.34 10.20
N ASN A 171 -18.70 3.13 9.81
CA ASN A 171 -19.78 4.00 10.28
C ASN A 171 -19.78 3.95 11.81
N PRO A 172 -19.61 5.08 12.52
CA PRO A 172 -19.71 5.11 13.98
C PRO A 172 -21.06 4.60 14.49
N PHE A 173 -22.10 4.57 13.64
CA PHE A 173 -23.44 4.08 13.93
C PHE A 173 -23.75 2.81 13.13
N PRO A 174 -23.43 1.61 13.63
CA PRO A 174 -23.52 0.36 12.87
C PRO A 174 -24.94 -0.01 12.39
N HIS A 175 -25.98 0.64 12.92
CA HIS A 175 -27.38 0.40 12.53
C HIS A 175 -27.99 1.51 11.66
N GLN A 176 -27.22 2.54 11.28
CA GLN A 176 -27.71 3.59 10.37
C GLN A 176 -27.19 3.39 8.95
N PRO A 177 -28.07 3.48 7.93
CA PRO A 177 -27.68 3.30 6.54
C PRO A 177 -26.94 4.51 5.94
N PHE A 178 -26.84 5.62 6.67
CA PHE A 178 -26.18 6.85 6.26
C PHE A 178 -25.21 7.34 7.35
N GLN A 179 -24.31 8.24 6.98
CA GLN A 179 -23.45 8.96 7.91
C GLN A 179 -23.96 10.38 8.07
N PHE A 180 -23.96 10.90 9.28
CA PHE A 180 -24.17 12.32 9.50
C PHE A 180 -22.95 13.08 9.00
N THR A 181 -23.15 14.02 8.08
CA THR A 181 -22.08 14.83 7.49
C THR A 181 -21.98 16.22 8.10
N SER A 182 -23.03 16.71 8.77
CA SER A 182 -23.01 18.02 9.42
C SER A 182 -22.52 17.94 10.87
N THR A 183 -21.78 18.96 11.29
CA THR A 183 -21.25 19.09 12.66
C THR A 183 -22.35 19.01 13.71
N GLU A 184 -23.52 19.59 13.45
CA GLU A 184 -24.67 19.59 14.35
C GLU A 184 -25.14 18.16 14.66
N PHE A 185 -25.36 17.34 13.62
CA PHE A 185 -25.80 15.97 13.82
C PHE A 185 -24.71 15.09 14.41
N ILE A 186 -23.44 15.28 14.01
CA ILE A 186 -22.30 14.54 14.57
C ILE A 186 -22.17 14.82 16.08
N THR A 187 -22.36 16.06 16.53
CA THR A 187 -22.18 16.47 17.93
C THR A 187 -23.09 15.71 18.89
N TYR A 188 -24.32 15.39 18.47
CA TYR A 188 -25.31 14.69 19.30
C TYR A 188 -25.47 13.20 18.93
N SER A 189 -24.63 12.69 18.03
CA SER A 189 -24.80 11.35 17.49
C SER A 189 -24.40 10.23 18.47
N CYS A 190 -23.55 10.50 19.46
CA CYS A 190 -23.11 9.54 20.47
C CYS A 190 -23.11 10.17 21.86
N VAL A 191 -23.71 9.49 22.85
CA VAL A 191 -23.53 9.81 24.27
C VAL A 191 -22.24 9.13 24.73
N ARG A 192 -21.27 9.92 25.21
CA ARG A 192 -20.01 9.42 25.78
C ARG A 192 -20.11 9.24 27.29
#